data_AF-A0A1X0ME22-F1
#
_entry.id   AF-A0A1X0ME22-F1
#
_cell.length_a   1.000
_cell.length_b   1.000
_cell.length_c   1.000
_cell.angle_alpha   90.00
_cell.angle_beta   90.00
_cell.angle_gamma   90.00
#
_symmetry.space_group_name_H-M   'P 1'
#
loop_
_entity.id
_entity.type
_entity.pdbx_description
1 polymer ?
#
loop_
_entity_poly.entity_id
_entity_poly.type
_entity_poly.pdbx_seq_one_letter_code
_entity_poly.pdbx_strand_id
1 'polypeptide(L)'
;MISKLGCVAMGVHASDQLSAGMTQLVTGKETDSFSFKAGASVAQSLGASHATGQVIGLATEFAVPLSTASMYNAFRVSSVLAGRMTVVTSEKPLNAPNKLGGGHTIFKHVGKTIEYLISRFASKKVNVSSTFYDLEMAEWAVSQALRKNRLKILLQSKARLLLKDKRYEFSTVLERPVGWGITRANPDKPIDMVKVTIIIKFAEYNHMPYFIVSAFPSI
;
A
#
# COMPACT_ATOMS: atom_id res chain seq x y z
N MET A 1 -25.82 -11.99 28.16
CA MET A 1 -25.18 -12.97 27.25
C MET A 1 -24.80 -12.38 25.90
N ILE A 2 -25.54 -11.40 25.37
CA ILE A 2 -25.26 -10.73 24.08
C ILE A 2 -23.86 -10.09 24.04
N SER A 3 -23.39 -9.48 25.13
CA SER A 3 -22.04 -8.88 25.21
C SER A 3 -20.90 -9.91 25.12
N LYS A 4 -21.06 -11.10 25.74
CA LYS A 4 -20.05 -12.17 25.67
C LYS A 4 -19.98 -12.77 24.26
N LEU A 5 -21.11 -12.99 23.61
CA LEU A 5 -21.18 -13.45 22.22
C LEU A 5 -20.61 -12.41 21.25
N GLY A 6 -20.90 -11.13 21.47
CA GLY A 6 -20.33 -10.03 20.71
C GLY A 6 -18.80 -9.96 20.80
N CYS A 7 -18.22 -10.07 22.00
CA CYS A 7 -16.76 -10.10 22.19
C CYS A 7 -16.10 -11.29 21.49
N VAL A 8 -16.72 -12.47 21.53
CA VAL A 8 -16.20 -13.67 20.87
C VAL A 8 -16.23 -13.52 19.34
N ALA A 9 -17.35 -13.04 18.78
CA ALA A 9 -17.46 -12.77 17.35
C ALA A 9 -16.43 -11.74 16.87
N MET A 10 -16.27 -10.63 17.61
CA MET A 10 -15.24 -9.62 17.33
C MET A 10 -13.81 -10.20 17.37
N GLY A 11 -13.52 -11.09 18.34
CA GLY A 11 -12.22 -11.75 18.44
C GLY A 11 -11.92 -12.67 17.25
N VAL A 12 -12.92 -13.39 16.75
CA VAL A 12 -12.80 -14.25 15.56
C VAL A 12 -12.54 -13.42 14.31
N HIS A 13 -13.31 -12.34 14.09
CA HIS A 13 -13.11 -11.42 12.96
C HIS A 13 -11.73 -10.74 12.98
N ALA A 14 -11.28 -10.28 14.14
CA ALA A 14 -9.94 -9.70 14.29
C ALA A 14 -8.84 -10.73 13.99
N SER A 15 -9.02 -11.98 14.43
CA SER A 15 -8.05 -13.06 14.18
C SER A 15 -7.99 -13.45 12.70
N ASP A 16 -9.12 -13.46 12.00
CA ASP A 16 -9.22 -13.69 10.54
C ASP A 16 -8.46 -12.61 9.76
N GLN A 17 -8.64 -11.33 10.09
CA GLN A 17 -7.91 -10.22 9.48
C GLN A 17 -6.40 -10.32 9.75
N LEU A 18 -6.00 -10.53 11.01
CA LEU A 18 -4.60 -10.70 11.37
C LEU A 18 -3.96 -11.90 10.66
N SER A 19 -4.69 -13.01 10.52
CA SER A 19 -4.25 -14.20 9.79
C SER A 19 -4.07 -13.93 8.30
N ALA A 20 -5.02 -13.22 7.68
CA ALA A 20 -4.93 -12.80 6.28
C ALA A 20 -3.70 -11.88 6.05
N GLY A 21 -3.45 -10.98 6.99
CA GLY A 21 -2.26 -10.12 7.01
C GLY A 21 -0.95 -10.83 7.17
N MET A 22 -0.87 -11.70 8.18
CA MET A 22 0.29 -12.54 8.40
C MET A 22 0.54 -13.44 7.19
N THR A 23 -0.51 -13.96 6.58
CA THR A 23 -0.43 -14.73 5.35
C THR A 23 0.08 -13.87 4.21
N GLN A 24 -0.37 -12.63 4.03
CA GLN A 24 0.17 -11.74 3.01
C GLN A 24 1.63 -11.36 3.27
N LEU A 25 2.02 -11.11 4.51
CA LEU A 25 3.41 -10.84 4.89
C LEU A 25 4.30 -12.04 4.62
N VAL A 26 3.85 -13.24 5.01
CA VAL A 26 4.58 -14.48 4.81
C VAL A 26 4.62 -14.84 3.34
N THR A 27 3.48 -14.81 2.63
CA THR A 27 3.29 -15.33 1.26
C THR A 27 3.54 -14.30 0.15
N GLY A 28 3.58 -13.02 0.47
CA GLY A 28 3.64 -11.91 -0.49
C GLY A 28 2.43 -11.80 -1.42
N LYS A 29 1.38 -12.61 -1.19
CA LYS A 29 0.14 -12.57 -1.97
C LYS A 29 -0.90 -11.81 -1.19
N GLU A 30 -1.59 -10.90 -1.86
CA GLU A 30 -2.78 -10.27 -1.31
C GLU A 30 -3.76 -11.36 -0.89
N THR A 31 -4.16 -11.31 0.38
CA THR A 31 -4.98 -12.36 0.99
C THR A 31 -6.16 -11.68 1.67
N ASP A 32 -7.37 -11.96 1.18
CA ASP A 32 -8.61 -11.51 1.80
C ASP A 32 -9.05 -12.34 3.00
N SER A 33 -9.56 -11.64 4.02
CA SER A 33 -10.20 -12.21 5.19
C SER A 33 -11.40 -13.06 4.76
N PHE A 34 -11.70 -14.11 5.50
CA PHE A 34 -12.89 -14.93 5.25
C PHE A 34 -14.16 -14.09 5.27
N SER A 35 -14.23 -13.15 6.20
CA SER A 35 -15.36 -12.24 6.39
C SER A 35 -15.63 -11.37 5.16
N PHE A 36 -14.58 -10.78 4.59
CA PHE A 36 -14.67 -10.00 3.35
C PHE A 36 -15.12 -10.88 2.17
N LYS A 37 -14.48 -12.04 1.99
CA LYS A 37 -14.80 -12.97 0.89
C LYS A 37 -16.24 -13.46 0.97
N ALA A 38 -16.72 -13.80 2.16
CA ALA A 38 -18.09 -14.27 2.38
C ALA A 38 -19.11 -13.19 1.97
N GLY A 39 -18.95 -11.97 2.48
CA GLY A 39 -19.86 -10.87 2.14
C GLY A 39 -19.84 -10.52 0.65
N ALA A 40 -18.64 -10.44 0.05
CA ALA A 40 -18.50 -10.13 -1.38
C ALA A 40 -19.09 -11.24 -2.27
N SER A 41 -18.84 -12.50 -1.94
CA SER A 41 -19.30 -13.64 -2.75
C SER A 41 -20.81 -13.82 -2.66
N VAL A 42 -21.41 -13.63 -1.47
CA VAL A 42 -22.87 -13.66 -1.29
C VAL A 42 -23.54 -12.51 -2.05
N ALA A 43 -22.99 -11.30 -2.00
CA ALA A 43 -23.54 -10.19 -2.77
C ALA A 43 -23.48 -10.45 -4.27
N GLN A 44 -22.34 -10.94 -4.77
CA GLN A 44 -22.16 -11.24 -6.20
C GLN A 44 -23.05 -12.39 -6.67
N SER A 45 -23.25 -13.44 -5.85
CA SER A 45 -24.16 -14.53 -6.20
C SER A 45 -25.62 -14.10 -6.27
N LEU A 46 -25.98 -13.01 -5.57
CA LEU A 46 -27.29 -12.36 -5.63
C LEU A 46 -27.40 -11.33 -6.77
N GLY A 47 -26.42 -11.26 -7.67
CA GLY A 47 -26.44 -10.39 -8.85
C GLY A 47 -25.80 -9.01 -8.65
N ALA A 48 -25.17 -8.74 -7.51
CA ALA A 48 -24.43 -7.50 -7.33
C ALA A 48 -23.20 -7.45 -8.27
N SER A 49 -22.92 -6.27 -8.82
CA SER A 49 -21.68 -6.06 -9.58
C SER A 49 -20.45 -6.31 -8.71
N HIS A 50 -19.29 -6.59 -9.31
CA HIS A 50 -18.05 -6.83 -8.56
C HIS A 50 -17.74 -5.69 -7.56
N ALA A 51 -17.90 -4.44 -8.00
CA ALA A 51 -17.71 -3.26 -7.15
C ALA A 51 -18.69 -3.22 -5.96
N THR A 52 -19.97 -3.52 -6.21
CA THR A 52 -20.99 -3.61 -5.15
C THR A 52 -20.70 -4.78 -4.21
N GLY A 53 -20.20 -5.90 -4.73
CA GLY A 53 -19.74 -7.02 -3.92
C GLY A 53 -18.61 -6.63 -2.98
N GLN A 54 -17.61 -5.87 -3.45
CA GLN A 54 -16.55 -5.37 -2.58
C GLN A 54 -17.07 -4.42 -1.49
N VAL A 55 -18.05 -3.56 -1.80
CA VAL A 55 -18.73 -2.72 -0.79
C VAL A 55 -19.37 -3.59 0.29
N ILE A 56 -20.14 -4.60 -0.12
CA ILE A 56 -20.83 -5.49 0.82
C ILE A 56 -19.84 -6.34 1.62
N GLY A 57 -18.77 -6.85 1.00
CA GLY A 57 -17.71 -7.58 1.69
C GLY A 57 -17.06 -6.74 2.79
N LEU A 58 -16.73 -5.49 2.48
CA LEU A 58 -16.14 -4.55 3.43
C LEU A 58 -17.15 -4.14 4.52
N ALA A 59 -18.42 -3.92 4.17
CA ALA A 59 -19.48 -3.63 5.13
C ALA A 59 -19.72 -4.82 6.09
N THR A 60 -19.61 -6.05 5.58
CA THR A 60 -19.68 -7.29 6.37
C THR A 60 -18.49 -7.39 7.32
N GLU A 61 -17.30 -7.03 6.86
CA GLU A 61 -16.08 -7.02 7.67
C GLU A 61 -16.13 -5.99 8.82
N PHE A 62 -16.78 -4.85 8.62
CA PHE A 62 -16.90 -3.79 9.63
C PHE A 62 -18.23 -3.75 10.39
N ALA A 63 -19.23 -4.52 9.97
CA ALA A 63 -20.60 -4.42 10.43
C ALA A 63 -21.17 -2.99 10.38
N VAL A 64 -20.79 -2.19 9.37
CA VAL A 64 -21.29 -0.82 9.17
C VAL A 64 -21.82 -0.61 7.74
N PRO A 65 -22.84 0.26 7.55
CA PRO A 65 -23.24 0.70 6.22
C PRO A 65 -22.12 1.53 5.59
N LEU A 66 -21.68 1.16 4.40
CA LEU A 66 -20.64 1.89 3.66
C LEU A 66 -21.23 2.60 2.43
N SER A 67 -20.93 3.89 2.32
CA SER A 67 -20.98 4.65 1.07
C SER A 67 -19.68 4.49 0.27
N THR A 68 -19.68 4.91 -1.00
CA THR A 68 -18.48 4.94 -1.85
C THR A 68 -17.35 5.79 -1.26
N ALA A 69 -17.66 6.93 -0.63
CA ALA A 69 -16.65 7.75 0.04
C ALA A 69 -16.07 7.09 1.30
N SER A 70 -16.88 6.29 2.01
CA SER A 70 -16.40 5.51 3.15
C SER A 70 -15.60 4.26 2.74
N MET A 71 -15.70 3.78 1.49
CA MET A 71 -14.92 2.62 1.03
C MET A 71 -13.42 2.85 1.15
N TYR A 72 -12.92 4.04 0.79
CA TYR A 72 -11.48 4.32 0.88
C TYR A 72 -10.98 4.25 2.32
N ASN A 73 -11.73 4.84 3.25
CA ASN A 73 -11.42 4.79 4.67
C ASN A 73 -11.55 3.36 5.22
N ALA A 74 -12.60 2.64 4.85
CA ALA A 74 -12.82 1.26 5.28
C ALA A 74 -11.77 0.29 4.69
N PHE A 75 -11.35 0.47 3.44
CA PHE A 75 -10.29 -0.34 2.83
C PHE A 75 -8.94 -0.10 3.52
N ARG A 76 -8.64 1.16 3.86
CA ARG A 76 -7.46 1.49 4.64
C ARG A 76 -7.51 0.88 6.04
N VAL A 77 -8.64 1.01 6.75
CA VAL A 77 -8.81 0.41 8.09
C VAL A 77 -8.69 -1.11 8.01
N SER A 78 -9.27 -1.74 6.99
CA SER A 78 -9.26 -3.21 6.80
C SER A 78 -7.84 -3.66 6.53
N SER A 79 -7.14 -2.97 5.63
CA SER A 79 -5.74 -3.25 5.33
C SER A 79 -4.82 -3.04 6.52
N VAL A 80 -5.08 -2.07 7.39
CA VAL A 80 -4.33 -1.85 8.64
C VAL A 80 -4.56 -2.98 9.64
N LEU A 81 -5.81 -3.34 9.89
CA LEU A 81 -6.18 -4.44 10.80
C LEU A 81 -5.70 -5.80 10.28
N ALA A 82 -5.79 -5.99 8.97
CA ALA A 82 -5.26 -7.14 8.26
C ALA A 82 -3.77 -7.00 7.93
N GLY A 83 -2.98 -6.14 8.59
CA GLY A 83 -1.52 -6.11 8.45
C GLY A 83 -0.96 -5.99 7.01
N ARG A 84 -1.75 -5.47 6.06
CA ARG A 84 -1.42 -5.40 4.64
C ARG A 84 -0.58 -4.18 4.33
N MET A 85 0.65 -4.41 3.89
CA MET A 85 1.53 -3.36 3.42
C MET A 85 1.15 -2.92 2.00
N THR A 86 0.46 -1.77 1.91
CA THR A 86 0.04 -1.09 0.67
C THR A 86 0.60 0.34 0.64
N VAL A 87 0.49 1.04 -0.48
CA VAL A 87 0.88 2.45 -0.57
C VAL A 87 0.05 3.29 0.39
N VAL A 88 -1.28 3.12 0.39
CA VAL A 88 -2.21 3.89 1.22
C VAL A 88 -2.01 3.63 2.71
N THR A 89 -1.82 2.37 3.13
CA THR A 89 -1.61 2.06 4.56
C THR A 89 -0.25 2.50 5.06
N SER A 90 0.74 2.63 4.16
CA SER A 90 2.07 3.10 4.52
C SER A 90 2.19 4.63 4.53
N GLU A 91 1.32 5.36 3.83
CA GLU A 91 1.40 6.81 3.73
C GLU A 91 1.24 7.51 5.09
N LYS A 92 2.06 8.54 5.35
CA LYS A 92 1.86 9.43 6.49
C LYS A 92 0.64 10.33 6.24
N PRO A 93 -0.35 10.38 7.15
CA PRO A 93 -1.43 11.34 7.05
C PRO A 93 -0.88 12.77 6.99
N LEU A 94 -1.47 13.63 6.14
CA LEU A 94 -0.99 15.01 5.92
C LEU A 94 -0.88 15.82 7.23
N ASN A 95 -1.86 15.66 8.12
CA ASN A 95 -1.93 16.37 9.39
C ASN A 95 -1.27 15.61 10.55
N ALA A 96 -0.56 14.52 10.29
CA ALA A 96 0.11 13.76 11.34
C ALA A 96 1.39 14.47 11.82
N PRO A 97 1.68 14.43 13.13
CA PRO A 97 2.93 14.93 13.68
C PRO A 97 4.14 14.36 12.95
N ASN A 98 5.19 15.18 12.77
CA ASN A 98 6.42 14.73 12.09
C ASN A 98 7.11 13.54 12.77
N LYS A 99 6.83 13.31 14.07
CA LYS A 99 7.36 12.19 14.85
C LYS A 99 6.65 10.84 14.59
N LEU A 100 5.47 10.84 13.96
CA LEU A 100 4.69 9.61 13.74
C LEU A 100 5.37 8.62 12.77
N GLY A 101 6.32 9.11 11.94
CA GLY A 101 6.92 8.31 10.89
C GLY A 101 6.02 8.22 9.65
N GLY A 102 6.02 7.07 8.98
CA GLY A 102 5.21 6.83 7.78
C GLY A 102 5.90 7.19 6.46
N GLY A 103 5.27 6.74 5.38
CA GLY A 103 5.68 6.91 4.00
C GLY A 103 5.24 8.23 3.39
N HIS A 104 5.71 8.47 2.17
CA HIS A 104 5.40 9.68 1.42
C HIS A 104 5.31 9.43 -0.10
N THR A 105 4.88 8.23 -0.47
CA THR A 105 4.70 7.81 -1.86
C THR A 105 3.60 8.64 -2.51
N ILE A 106 2.42 8.72 -1.89
CA ILE A 106 1.28 9.45 -2.45
C ILE A 106 1.62 10.95 -2.50
N PHE A 107 2.11 11.48 -1.38
CA PHE A 107 2.42 12.89 -1.26
C PHE A 107 3.49 13.33 -2.26
N LYS A 108 4.51 12.52 -2.56
CA LYS A 108 5.64 12.96 -3.40
C LYS A 108 5.67 12.40 -4.82
N HIS A 109 4.95 11.32 -5.11
CA HIS A 109 5.18 10.51 -6.31
C HIS A 109 3.90 10.02 -7.00
N VAL A 110 2.72 10.50 -6.64
CA VAL A 110 1.47 10.14 -7.33
C VAL A 110 0.83 11.38 -7.95
N GLY A 111 0.52 11.30 -9.25
CA GLY A 111 -0.22 12.32 -10.01
C GLY A 111 0.41 13.72 -9.96
N LYS A 112 1.74 13.83 -10.02
CA LYS A 112 2.44 15.12 -9.92
C LYS A 112 2.52 15.84 -11.25
N THR A 113 2.46 17.17 -11.19
CA THR A 113 2.65 18.03 -12.35
C THR A 113 4.13 18.16 -12.71
N ILE A 114 4.41 18.59 -13.94
CA ILE A 114 5.78 18.81 -14.39
C ILE A 114 6.48 19.91 -13.57
N GLU A 115 5.77 20.98 -13.19
CA GLU A 115 6.30 22.06 -12.35
C GLU A 115 6.72 21.54 -10.98
N TYR A 116 5.90 20.66 -10.38
CA TYR A 116 6.28 19.99 -9.15
C TYR A 116 7.55 19.16 -9.33
N LEU A 117 7.66 18.39 -10.41
CA LEU A 117 8.85 17.58 -10.67
C LEU A 117 10.10 18.43 -10.83
N ILE A 118 10.02 19.57 -11.53
CA ILE A 118 11.10 20.55 -11.71
C ILE A 118 11.50 21.15 -10.36
N SER A 119 10.52 21.55 -9.53
CA SER A 119 10.79 22.15 -8.21
C SER A 119 11.60 21.24 -7.29
N ARG A 120 11.53 19.91 -7.47
CA ARG A 120 12.32 18.96 -6.68
C ARG A 120 13.82 19.07 -6.95
N PHE A 121 14.22 19.56 -8.12
CA PHE A 121 15.63 19.75 -8.45
C PHE A 121 16.27 20.90 -7.69
N ALA A 122 15.49 21.91 -7.28
CA ALA A 122 15.98 23.02 -6.45
C ALA A 122 16.22 22.57 -5.00
N SER A 123 15.35 21.71 -4.47
CA SER A 123 15.36 21.32 -3.05
C SER A 123 16.17 20.06 -2.73
N LYS A 124 16.54 19.25 -3.73
CA LYS A 124 17.19 17.95 -3.51
C LYS A 124 18.33 17.67 -4.49
N LYS A 125 19.36 16.97 -4.01
CA LYS A 125 20.44 16.36 -4.82
C LYS A 125 19.96 15.10 -5.55
N VAL A 126 18.84 15.21 -6.28
CA VAL A 126 18.33 14.14 -7.17
C VAL A 126 18.52 14.55 -8.62
N ASN A 127 18.84 13.58 -9.48
CA ASN A 127 19.01 13.78 -10.93
C ASN A 127 17.77 13.41 -11.72
N VAL A 128 16.84 12.68 -11.11
CA VAL A 128 15.58 12.25 -11.69
C VAL A 128 14.43 12.60 -10.75
N SER A 129 13.35 13.09 -11.32
CA SER A 129 12.11 13.43 -10.62
C SER A 129 10.96 12.75 -11.34
N SER A 130 10.19 11.92 -10.64
CA SER A 130 9.22 11.01 -11.23
C SER A 130 7.94 10.89 -10.42
N THR A 131 6.89 10.48 -11.12
CA THR A 131 5.55 10.26 -10.59
C THR A 131 4.88 9.07 -11.26
N PHE A 132 4.14 8.28 -10.47
CA PHE A 132 3.12 7.37 -10.99
C PHE A 132 2.00 8.18 -11.67
N TYR A 133 1.30 7.54 -12.61
CA TYR A 133 0.14 8.14 -13.28
C TYR A 133 -0.95 8.51 -12.28
N ASP A 134 -1.34 7.55 -11.44
CA ASP A 134 -2.37 7.70 -10.42
C ASP A 134 -2.12 6.74 -9.25
N LEU A 135 -3.00 6.77 -8.25
CA LEU A 135 -2.88 5.95 -7.05
C LEU A 135 -3.08 4.46 -7.36
N GLU A 136 -3.98 4.13 -8.28
CA GLU A 136 -4.27 2.73 -8.64
C GLU A 136 -3.04 2.08 -9.30
N MET A 137 -2.40 2.79 -10.21
CA MET A 137 -1.16 2.35 -10.84
C MET A 137 -0.02 2.24 -9.82
N ALA A 138 0.06 3.16 -8.87
CA ALA A 138 1.06 3.09 -7.79
C ALA A 138 0.87 1.84 -6.92
N GLU A 139 -0.37 1.55 -6.50
CA GLU A 139 -0.69 0.35 -5.72
C GLU A 139 -0.39 -0.92 -6.51
N TRP A 140 -0.80 -0.97 -7.77
CA TRP A 140 -0.52 -2.12 -8.64
C TRP A 140 0.99 -2.35 -8.81
N ALA A 141 1.74 -1.29 -9.15
CA ALA A 141 3.18 -1.37 -9.39
C ALA A 141 3.95 -1.83 -8.14
N VAL A 142 3.59 -1.27 -6.98
CA VAL A 142 4.18 -1.63 -5.69
C VAL A 142 3.83 -3.07 -5.32
N SER A 143 2.57 -3.48 -5.46
CA SER A 143 2.14 -4.86 -5.20
C SER A 143 2.93 -5.86 -6.05
N GLN A 144 3.09 -5.61 -7.36
CA GLN A 144 3.88 -6.48 -8.24
C GLN A 144 5.35 -6.56 -7.81
N ALA A 145 5.97 -5.43 -7.47
CA ALA A 145 7.37 -5.38 -7.07
C ALA A 145 7.61 -6.07 -5.71
N LEU A 146 6.71 -5.89 -4.74
CA LEU A 146 6.74 -6.60 -3.46
C LEU A 146 6.63 -8.12 -3.69
N ARG A 147 5.70 -8.55 -4.55
CA ARG A 147 5.48 -9.96 -4.86
C ARG A 147 6.70 -10.59 -5.54
N LYS A 148 7.30 -9.90 -6.53
CA LYS A 148 8.53 -10.34 -7.24
C LYS A 148 9.76 -10.41 -6.31
N ASN A 149 9.82 -9.62 -5.23
CA ASN A 149 10.98 -9.56 -4.33
C ASN A 149 10.74 -10.16 -2.93
N ARG A 150 9.61 -10.84 -2.72
CA ARG A 150 9.20 -11.38 -1.41
C ARG A 150 10.32 -12.09 -0.66
N LEU A 151 11.00 -13.03 -1.29
CA LEU A 151 12.05 -13.81 -0.62
C LEU A 151 13.22 -12.93 -0.17
N LYS A 152 13.60 -11.94 -0.98
CA LYS A 152 14.64 -10.97 -0.63
C LYS A 152 14.18 -10.09 0.54
N ILE A 153 12.94 -9.60 0.51
CA ILE A 153 12.37 -8.79 1.59
C ILE A 153 12.36 -9.58 2.91
N LEU A 154 11.93 -10.85 2.88
CA LEU A 154 11.93 -11.71 4.06
C LEU A 154 13.34 -11.93 4.61
N LEU A 155 14.32 -12.21 3.74
CA LEU A 155 15.72 -12.36 4.14
C LEU A 155 16.25 -11.08 4.80
N GLN A 156 16.01 -9.93 4.17
CA GLN A 156 16.45 -8.62 4.67
C GLN A 156 15.76 -8.24 5.97
N SER A 157 14.49 -8.64 6.16
CA SER A 157 13.76 -8.41 7.41
C SER A 157 14.36 -9.18 8.59
N LYS A 158 14.86 -10.41 8.36
CA LYS A 158 15.58 -11.20 9.37
C LYS A 158 16.95 -10.59 9.69
N ALA A 159 17.62 -10.04 8.67
CA ALA A 159 18.91 -9.36 8.81
C ALA A 159 18.79 -7.86 9.17
N ARG A 160 17.61 -7.37 9.57
CA ARG A 160 17.32 -5.93 9.73
C ARG A 160 18.26 -5.16 10.65
N LEU A 161 18.89 -5.84 11.63
CA LEU A 161 19.84 -5.24 12.56
C LEU A 161 21.15 -4.82 11.87
N LEU A 162 21.45 -5.40 10.71
CA LEU A 162 22.62 -5.06 9.90
C LEU A 162 22.34 -3.90 8.92
N LEU A 163 21.09 -3.46 8.80
CA LEU A 163 20.67 -2.46 7.83
C LEU A 163 20.66 -1.06 8.43
N LYS A 164 21.18 -0.09 7.66
CA LYS A 164 21.12 1.33 8.02
C LYS A 164 19.67 1.80 8.15
N ASP A 165 19.32 2.39 9.29
CA ASP A 165 17.95 2.80 9.66
C ASP A 165 16.90 1.67 9.48
N LYS A 166 17.32 0.41 9.49
CA LYS A 166 16.47 -0.76 9.24
C LYS A 166 15.72 -0.66 7.90
N ARG A 167 16.32 -0.03 6.89
CA ARG A 167 15.72 0.15 5.56
C ARG A 167 16.29 -0.81 4.54
N TYR A 168 15.42 -1.24 3.63
CA TYR A 168 15.78 -2.02 2.46
C TYR A 168 15.23 -1.35 1.21
N GLU A 169 16.12 -1.06 0.27
CA GLU A 169 15.80 -0.47 -1.03
C GLU A 169 16.03 -1.51 -2.13
N PHE A 170 15.07 -1.63 -3.04
CA PHE A 170 15.19 -2.48 -4.21
C PHE A 170 14.41 -1.89 -5.39
N SER A 171 14.79 -2.30 -6.60
CA SER A 171 14.12 -1.87 -7.83
C SER A 171 13.63 -3.07 -8.63
N THR A 172 12.54 -2.91 -9.37
CA THR A 172 11.93 -3.98 -10.18
C THR A 172 11.43 -3.42 -11.50
N VAL A 173 11.78 -4.08 -12.60
CA VAL A 173 11.22 -3.80 -13.92
C VAL A 173 9.87 -4.50 -14.04
N LEU A 174 8.86 -3.75 -14.44
CA LEU A 174 7.49 -4.24 -14.64
C LEU A 174 7.21 -4.47 -16.12
N GLU A 175 5.99 -4.92 -16.44
CA GLU A 175 5.62 -5.31 -17.80
C GLU A 175 5.05 -4.15 -18.64
N ARG A 176 4.71 -3.04 -17.98
CA ARG A 176 4.13 -1.85 -18.63
C ARG A 176 4.65 -0.57 -17.97
N PRO A 177 4.62 0.57 -18.68
CA PRO A 177 4.85 1.87 -18.07
C PRO A 177 3.91 2.09 -16.89
N VAL A 178 4.45 2.55 -15.76
CA VAL A 178 3.69 2.79 -14.51
C VAL A 178 3.66 4.26 -14.11
N GLY A 179 4.42 5.07 -14.81
CA GLY A 179 4.50 6.50 -14.62
C GLY A 179 5.56 7.09 -15.51
N TRP A 180 5.94 8.31 -15.21
CA TRP A 180 6.87 9.09 -16.00
C TRP A 180 7.72 9.97 -15.10
N GLY A 181 8.77 10.53 -15.68
CA GLY A 181 9.59 11.51 -15.00
C GLY A 181 10.47 12.30 -15.93
N ILE A 182 11.25 13.20 -15.34
CA ILE A 182 12.16 14.10 -16.03
C ILE A 182 13.55 13.98 -15.40
N THR A 183 14.56 14.33 -16.19
CA THR A 183 15.93 14.42 -15.69
C THR A 183 16.30 15.87 -15.44
N ARG A 184 17.23 16.12 -14.53
CA ARG A 184 17.75 17.48 -14.29
C ARG A 184 18.39 18.08 -15.56
N ALA A 185 19.02 17.24 -16.37
CA ALA A 185 19.70 17.66 -17.60
C ALA A 185 18.70 18.07 -18.69
N ASN A 186 17.54 17.40 -18.76
CA ASN A 186 16.51 17.64 -19.76
C ASN A 186 15.12 17.66 -19.07
N PRO A 187 14.75 18.77 -18.41
CA PRO A 187 13.48 18.88 -17.69
C PRO A 187 12.27 18.92 -18.64
N ASP A 188 12.45 19.36 -19.88
CA ASP A 188 11.37 19.52 -20.87
C ASP A 188 11.03 18.22 -21.62
N LYS A 189 11.72 17.12 -21.32
CA LYS A 189 11.55 15.84 -21.99
C LYS A 189 11.07 14.77 -20.99
N PRO A 190 9.76 14.55 -20.86
CA PRO A 190 9.21 13.44 -20.10
C PRO A 190 9.68 12.08 -20.66
N ILE A 191 9.94 11.15 -19.75
CA ILE A 191 10.37 9.78 -20.03
C ILE A 191 9.44 8.84 -19.28
N ASP A 192 8.80 7.94 -20.02
CA ASP A 192 8.01 6.86 -19.43
C ASP A 192 8.89 5.86 -18.70
N MET A 193 8.44 5.42 -17.53
CA MET A 193 9.20 4.58 -16.62
C MET A 193 8.47 3.28 -16.36
N VAL A 194 9.18 2.18 -16.61
CA VAL A 194 8.71 0.80 -16.42
C VAL A 194 9.29 0.18 -15.13
N LYS A 195 10.38 0.76 -14.61
CA LYS A 195 11.02 0.31 -13.37
C LYS A 195 10.43 1.08 -12.18
N VAL A 196 10.26 0.39 -11.06
CA VAL A 196 9.85 0.99 -9.79
C VAL A 196 10.91 0.73 -8.72
N THR A 197 11.28 1.77 -7.99
CA THR A 197 12.14 1.68 -6.80
C THR A 197 11.28 1.80 -5.55
N ILE A 198 11.51 0.91 -4.59
CA ILE A 198 10.76 0.83 -3.33
C ILE A 198 11.73 0.83 -2.17
N ILE A 199 11.44 1.64 -1.16
CA ILE A 199 12.15 1.71 0.11
C ILE A 199 11.19 1.22 1.19
N ILE A 200 11.52 0.09 1.82
CA ILE A 200 10.78 -0.47 2.96
C ILE A 200 11.56 -0.14 4.23
N LYS A 201 10.84 0.19 5.31
CA LYS A 201 11.41 0.25 6.66
C LYS A 201 10.88 -0.90 7.51
N PHE A 202 11.79 -1.63 8.14
CA PHE A 202 11.47 -2.73 9.04
C PHE A 202 11.21 -2.21 10.47
N ALA A 203 10.14 -1.43 10.60
CA ALA A 203 9.64 -0.91 11.87
C ALA A 203 8.11 -0.88 11.84
N GLU A 204 7.50 -1.02 13.01
CA GLU A 204 6.05 -1.02 13.11
C GLU A 204 5.48 0.34 12.72
N TYR A 205 4.43 0.32 11.90
CA TYR A 205 3.64 1.49 11.51
C TYR A 205 2.24 1.04 11.13
N ASN A 206 1.21 1.71 11.66
CA ASN A 206 -0.19 1.32 11.46
C ASN A 206 -0.42 -0.20 11.68
N HIS A 207 0.10 -0.74 12.80
CA HIS A 207 0.00 -2.16 13.17
C HIS A 207 0.59 -3.16 12.15
N MET A 208 1.27 -2.68 11.11
CA MET A 208 2.04 -3.50 10.18
C MET A 208 3.47 -3.58 10.68
N PRO A 209 4.14 -4.74 10.62
CA PRO A 209 5.50 -4.89 11.11
C PRO A 209 6.50 -4.08 10.29
N TYR A 210 6.19 -3.82 9.02
CA TYR A 210 6.99 -3.09 8.04
C TYR A 210 6.08 -2.15 7.23
N PHE A 211 6.64 -1.05 6.72
CA PHE A 211 5.90 -0.12 5.85
C PHE A 211 6.76 0.43 4.72
N ILE A 212 6.10 0.92 3.67
CA ILE A 212 6.73 1.57 2.52
C ILE A 212 7.05 3.02 2.90
N VAL A 213 8.33 3.38 2.95
CA VAL A 213 8.77 4.76 3.20
C VAL A 213 8.54 5.62 1.96
N SER A 214 8.89 5.08 0.80
CA SER A 214 8.66 5.73 -0.49
C SER A 214 8.70 4.67 -1.58
N ALA A 215 7.89 4.86 -2.60
CA ALA A 215 7.98 4.16 -3.87
C ALA A 215 7.88 5.19 -5.00
N PHE A 216 8.60 4.97 -6.09
CA PHE A 216 8.57 5.87 -7.24
C PHE A 216 9.03 5.17 -8.51
N PRO A 217 8.51 5.57 -9.69
CA PRO A 217 9.06 5.13 -10.97
C PRO A 217 10.51 5.59 -11.12
N SER A 218 11.33 4.78 -11.75
CA SER A 218 12.75 5.05 -11.98
C SER A 218 13.16 4.66 -13.39
N ILE A 219 14.33 5.16 -13.81
CA ILE A 219 15.01 4.75 -15.05
C ILE A 219 15.69 3.41 -14.83
#